data_AF-A0A7G9YSM2-F1
#
_entry.id   AF-A0A7G9YSM2-F1
#
_cell.length_a   1.000
_cell.length_b   1.000
_cell.length_c   1.000
_cell.angle_alpha   90.00
_cell.angle_beta   90.00
_cell.angle_gamma   90.00
#
_symmetry.space_group_name_H-M   'P 1'
#
loop_
_entity.id
_entity.type
_entity.pdbx_description
1 polymer ?
#
loop_
_entity_poly.entity_id
_entity_poly.type
_entity_poly.pdbx_seq_one_letter_code
_entity_poly.pdbx_strand_id
1 'polypeptide(L)'
;MKIKRIHIQNYRNLSNFKMEKIPDLIVLTGINGCGKSSVLEAIGNFKSIIAPYIEYIPRPDEMTEQEKQQRAQLIAQFKQNLGNKMRNIVKKGEDMATIEIEFEFFENEKEKLNLLIPDLIGKLNEKSRLKGKVVIKKNGDVNIEMVDPHLKEILVILNPEEEIGHMEYFPPHRRMSPQIVQNVQINKNDQQRKWEKIFQPETKFSQIKMTIAEMAILDSGFIKSVYMSGLRNIFQDFFIDKEFKGVIYNNKTGIWEFPVKTINDIVDIDDLINCFNPKNPGQNSFPVLT
;
A
#
# COMPACT_ATOMS: atom_id res chain seq x y z
N MET A 1 -7.59 -6.36 -12.32
CA MET A 1 -6.65 -7.46 -12.16
C MET A 1 -7.12 -8.22 -10.94
N LYS A 2 -7.17 -9.55 -11.00
CA LYS A 2 -7.63 -10.41 -9.90
C LYS A 2 -6.63 -11.52 -9.64
N ILE A 3 -6.37 -11.80 -8.38
CA ILE A 3 -5.62 -13.00 -8.00
C ILE A 3 -6.56 -14.20 -8.13
N LYS A 4 -6.17 -15.22 -8.90
CA LYS A 4 -6.96 -16.45 -9.11
C LYS A 4 -6.39 -17.66 -8.38
N ARG A 5 -5.08 -17.67 -8.16
CA ARG A 5 -4.41 -18.74 -7.43
C ARG A 5 -3.30 -18.17 -6.56
N ILE A 6 -3.21 -18.69 -5.34
CA ILE A 6 -2.11 -18.44 -4.41
C ILE A 6 -1.61 -19.78 -3.91
N HIS A 7 -0.30 -19.98 -3.93
CA HIS A 7 0.35 -21.12 -3.31
C HIS A 7 1.57 -20.63 -2.53
N ILE A 8 1.56 -20.84 -1.22
CA ILE A 8 2.62 -20.45 -0.29
C ILE A 8 3.10 -21.71 0.43
N GLN A 9 4.40 -21.97 0.40
CA GLN A 9 5.00 -23.11 1.09
C GLN A 9 6.12 -22.67 2.02
N ASN A 10 6.22 -23.33 3.17
CA ASN A 10 7.30 -23.16 4.14
C ASN A 10 7.54 -21.70 4.58
N TYR A 11 6.48 -20.88 4.60
CA TYR A 11 6.53 -19.46 4.94
C TYR A 11 6.06 -19.25 6.40
N ARG A 12 7.01 -18.93 7.29
CA ARG A 12 6.81 -18.76 8.73
C ARG A 12 6.11 -19.95 9.37
N ASN A 13 4.85 -19.80 9.75
CA ASN A 13 4.04 -20.87 10.32
C ASN A 13 3.27 -21.68 9.25
N LEU A 14 3.18 -21.20 8.01
CA LEU A 14 2.51 -21.86 6.90
C LEU A 14 3.41 -22.96 6.31
N SER A 15 3.03 -24.24 6.45
CA SER A 15 3.70 -25.32 5.71
C SER A 15 3.27 -25.35 4.24
N ASN A 16 1.96 -25.31 4.01
CA ASN A 16 1.38 -25.37 2.68
C ASN A 16 0.01 -24.67 2.72
N PHE A 17 -0.06 -23.48 2.14
CA PHE A 17 -1.30 -22.73 1.99
C PHE A 17 -1.61 -22.60 0.50
N LYS A 18 -2.79 -23.05 0.10
CA LYS A 18 -3.20 -23.08 -1.30
C LYS A 18 -4.63 -22.57 -1.42
N MET A 19 -4.86 -21.63 -2.34
CA MET A 19 -6.17 -21.17 -2.74
C MET A 19 -6.23 -21.22 -4.27
N GLU A 20 -7.29 -21.82 -4.80
CA GLU A 20 -7.59 -21.88 -6.22
C GLU A 20 -8.97 -21.28 -6.47
N LYS A 21 -9.21 -20.77 -7.69
CA LYS A 21 -10.49 -20.17 -8.10
C LYS A 21 -10.97 -19.11 -7.11
N ILE A 22 -10.05 -18.24 -6.70
CA ILE A 22 -10.30 -17.21 -5.70
C ILE A 22 -11.45 -16.28 -6.15
N PRO A 23 -12.49 -16.08 -5.31
CA PRO A 23 -13.62 -15.19 -5.59
C PRO A 23 -13.28 -13.72 -5.29
N ASP A 24 -14.22 -12.83 -5.58
CA ASP A 24 -14.05 -11.38 -5.46
C ASP A 24 -13.99 -10.88 -4.01
N LEU A 25 -14.66 -11.58 -3.10
CA LEU A 25 -14.63 -11.30 -1.66
C LEU A 25 -14.09 -12.52 -0.91
N ILE A 26 -13.05 -12.30 -0.11
CA ILE A 26 -12.45 -13.31 0.76
C ILE A 26 -12.45 -12.79 2.18
N VAL A 27 -12.93 -13.61 3.10
CA VAL A 27 -12.80 -13.38 4.54
C VAL A 27 -11.90 -14.46 5.12
N LEU A 28 -10.71 -14.08 5.59
CA LEU A 28 -9.79 -14.99 6.29
C LEU A 28 -10.09 -14.96 7.79
N THR A 29 -10.76 -16.01 8.28
CA THR A 29 -11.07 -16.19 9.71
C THR A 29 -10.22 -17.30 10.33
N GLY A 30 -10.12 -17.30 11.67
CA GLY A 30 -9.38 -18.33 12.40
C GLY A 30 -8.79 -17.81 13.71
N ILE A 31 -8.28 -18.71 14.54
CA ILE A 31 -7.68 -18.37 15.84
C ILE A 31 -6.44 -17.46 15.70
N ASN A 32 -6.08 -16.76 16.77
CA ASN A 32 -4.85 -15.96 16.79
C ASN A 32 -3.62 -16.86 16.58
N GLY A 33 -2.65 -16.37 15.80
CA GLY A 33 -1.44 -17.13 15.48
C GLY A 33 -1.59 -18.22 14.41
N CYS A 34 -2.79 -18.46 13.83
CA CYS A 34 -2.96 -19.49 12.80
C CYS A 34 -2.35 -19.15 11.43
N GLY A 35 -1.84 -17.92 11.24
CA GLY A 35 -1.15 -17.51 10.01
C GLY A 35 -1.93 -16.58 9.07
N LYS A 36 -3.07 -16.02 9.50
CA LYS A 36 -3.81 -15.00 8.72
C LYS A 36 -2.90 -13.85 8.25
N SER A 37 -2.15 -13.25 9.18
CA SER A 37 -1.19 -12.19 8.86
C SER A 37 -0.06 -12.70 7.97
N SER A 38 0.42 -13.94 8.18
CA SER A 38 1.46 -14.54 7.34
C SER A 38 1.05 -14.67 5.88
N VAL A 39 -0.22 -14.97 5.59
CA VAL A 39 -0.75 -15.02 4.21
C VAL A 39 -0.71 -13.63 3.58
N LEU A 40 -1.23 -12.62 4.27
CA LEU A 40 -1.25 -11.23 3.76
C LEU A 40 0.16 -10.68 3.57
N GLU A 41 1.06 -10.96 4.51
CA GLU A 41 2.47 -10.57 4.42
C GLU A 41 3.20 -11.28 3.29
N ALA A 42 2.90 -12.56 3.02
CA ALA A 42 3.48 -13.29 1.89
C ALA A 42 3.06 -12.63 0.57
N ILE A 43 1.78 -12.27 0.42
CA ILE A 43 1.27 -11.55 -0.75
C ILE A 43 1.96 -10.19 -0.91
N GLY A 44 2.07 -9.42 0.18
CA GLY A 44 2.76 -8.13 0.17
C GLY A 44 4.24 -8.25 -0.20
N ASN A 45 4.95 -9.23 0.37
CA ASN A 45 6.35 -9.49 0.09
C ASN A 45 6.57 -9.97 -1.36
N PHE A 46 5.69 -10.83 -1.88
CA PHE A 46 5.71 -11.24 -3.29
C PHE A 46 5.67 -10.02 -4.22
N LYS A 47 4.72 -9.10 -3.97
CA LYS A 47 4.60 -7.86 -4.75
C LYS A 47 5.88 -7.02 -4.64
N SER A 48 6.40 -6.81 -3.42
CA SER A 48 7.62 -6.03 -3.19
C SER A 48 8.87 -6.64 -3.83
N ILE A 49 8.93 -7.97 -3.96
CA ILE A 49 10.06 -8.68 -4.57
C ILE A 49 10.01 -8.59 -6.09
N ILE A 50 8.84 -8.87 -6.69
CA ILE A 50 8.69 -8.89 -8.15
C ILE A 50 8.72 -7.47 -8.70
N ALA A 51 7.93 -6.59 -8.10
CA ALA A 51 7.61 -5.26 -8.58
C ALA A 51 7.83 -4.20 -7.50
N PRO A 52 9.09 -4.01 -7.07
CA PRO A 52 9.43 -2.88 -6.22
C PRO A 52 9.25 -1.60 -7.02
N TYR A 53 8.44 -0.66 -6.52
CA TYR A 53 8.18 0.60 -7.22
C TYR A 53 9.46 1.41 -7.50
N ILE A 54 10.52 1.17 -6.73
CA ILE A 54 11.79 1.91 -6.71
C ILE A 54 12.61 1.65 -7.98
N GLU A 55 12.31 0.53 -8.64
CA GLU A 55 12.94 0.13 -9.88
C GLU A 55 12.26 0.75 -11.10
N TYR A 56 11.14 1.47 -10.96
CA TYR A 56 10.37 1.95 -12.12
C TYR A 56 9.94 3.41 -12.09
N ILE A 57 9.82 4.01 -10.91
CA ILE A 57 9.27 5.37 -10.80
C ILE A 57 10.34 6.29 -10.21
N PRO A 58 10.74 7.36 -10.92
CA PRO A 58 10.43 7.74 -12.30
C PRO A 58 11.18 6.87 -13.32
N ARG A 59 10.77 6.92 -14.59
CA ARG A 59 11.36 6.07 -15.62
C ARG A 59 12.83 6.49 -15.86
N PRO A 60 13.75 5.53 -16.12
CA PRO A 60 15.19 5.84 -16.20
C PRO A 60 15.57 6.90 -17.24
N ASP A 61 14.77 7.03 -18.29
CA ASP A 61 14.90 7.98 -19.40
C ASP A 61 14.51 9.41 -19.03
N GLU A 62 13.76 9.59 -17.95
CA GLU A 62 13.28 10.89 -17.45
C GLU A 62 14.20 11.45 -16.34
N MET A 63 15.33 10.80 -16.05
CA MET A 63 16.18 11.09 -14.89
C MET A 63 17.51 11.77 -15.26
N THR A 64 17.89 12.77 -14.47
CA THR A 64 19.24 13.34 -14.44
C THR A 64 20.25 12.33 -13.87
N GLU A 65 21.55 12.55 -14.15
CA GLU A 65 22.61 11.68 -13.62
C GLU A 65 22.68 11.65 -12.08
N GLN A 66 22.36 12.77 -11.42
CA GLN A 66 22.29 12.84 -9.96
C GLN A 66 21.14 11.97 -9.42
N GLU A 67 19.97 12.01 -10.05
CA GLU A 67 18.83 11.19 -9.67
C GLU A 67 19.09 9.70 -9.92
N LYS A 68 19.81 9.36 -11.00
CA LYS A 68 20.24 7.98 -11.25
C LYS A 68 21.16 7.46 -10.15
N GLN A 69 22.12 8.27 -9.68
CA GLN A 69 22.98 7.90 -8.56
C GLN A 69 22.20 7.75 -7.25
N GLN A 70 21.29 8.67 -6.95
CA GLN A 70 20.43 8.60 -5.77
C GLN A 70 19.54 7.34 -5.80
N ARG A 71 18.96 7.02 -6.96
CA ARG A 71 18.16 5.80 -7.15
C ARG A 71 19.00 4.54 -6.98
N ALA A 72 20.24 4.50 -7.48
CA ALA A 72 21.12 3.35 -7.27
C ALA A 72 21.38 3.09 -5.77
N GLN A 73 21.59 4.15 -4.99
CA GLN A 73 21.74 4.05 -3.53
C GLN A 73 20.47 3.55 -2.86
N LEU A 74 19.31 4.08 -3.26
CA LEU A 74 18.00 3.67 -2.75
C LEU A 74 17.70 2.19 -3.05
N ILE A 75 18.00 1.73 -4.28
CA ILE A 75 17.85 0.32 -4.67
C ILE A 75 18.76 -0.57 -3.80
N ALA A 76 20.00 -0.15 -3.56
CA ALA A 76 20.93 -0.90 -2.72
C ALA A 76 20.42 -1.02 -1.27
N GLN A 77 19.96 0.08 -0.68
CA GLN A 77 19.33 0.09 0.65
C GLN A 77 18.08 -0.78 0.70
N PHE A 78 17.22 -0.68 -0.32
CA PHE A 78 16.02 -1.50 -0.43
C PHE A 78 16.37 -2.99 -0.47
N LYS A 79 17.35 -3.40 -1.29
CA LYS A 79 17.79 -4.80 -1.37
C LYS A 79 18.35 -5.31 -0.04
N GLN A 80 19.12 -4.48 0.67
CA GLN A 80 19.63 -4.81 2.00
C GLN A 80 18.49 -4.99 3.01
N ASN A 81 17.54 -4.05 3.03
CA ASN A 81 16.38 -4.11 3.92
C ASN A 81 15.47 -5.29 3.60
N LEU A 82 15.28 -5.59 2.31
CA LEU A 82 14.53 -6.76 1.85
C LEU A 82 15.22 -8.03 2.35
N GLY A 83 16.53 -8.20 2.11
CA GLY A 83 17.28 -9.35 2.60
C GLY A 83 17.16 -9.52 4.12
N ASN A 84 17.32 -8.43 4.87
CA ASN A 84 17.13 -8.44 6.34
C ASN A 84 15.70 -8.83 6.75
N LYS A 85 14.68 -8.31 6.05
CA LYS A 85 13.26 -8.64 6.30
C LYS A 85 12.95 -10.09 5.95
N MET A 86 13.61 -10.65 4.93
CA MET A 86 13.41 -12.03 4.49
C MET A 86 14.12 -13.04 5.40
N ARG A 87 15.10 -12.60 6.21
CA ARG A 87 15.67 -13.43 7.28
C ARG A 87 14.56 -13.85 8.23
N ASN A 88 14.53 -15.13 8.58
CA ASN A 88 13.51 -15.76 9.43
C ASN A 88 12.10 -15.89 8.82
N ILE A 89 11.93 -15.64 7.52
CA ILE A 89 10.67 -15.98 6.83
C ILE A 89 10.55 -17.47 6.60
N VAL A 90 11.65 -18.17 6.32
CA VAL A 90 11.62 -19.62 6.10
C VAL A 90 11.21 -20.34 7.38
N LYS A 91 10.24 -21.25 7.25
CA LYS A 91 9.73 -22.06 8.36
C LYS A 91 10.87 -22.83 9.03
N LYS A 92 10.83 -22.92 10.36
CA LYS A 92 11.85 -23.65 11.14
C LYS A 92 11.93 -25.11 10.67
N GLY A 93 13.13 -25.54 10.31
CA GLY A 93 13.41 -26.89 9.80
C GLY A 93 13.50 -26.97 8.28
N GLU A 94 13.10 -25.92 7.57
CA GLU A 94 13.13 -25.86 6.10
C GLU A 94 14.31 -25.01 5.61
N ASP A 95 14.74 -25.25 4.37
CA ASP A 95 15.84 -24.51 3.73
C ASP A 95 15.34 -23.36 2.83
N MET A 96 14.09 -23.45 2.37
CA MET A 96 13.47 -22.46 1.50
C MET A 96 11.96 -22.34 1.72
N ALA A 97 11.44 -21.15 1.40
CA ALA A 97 10.02 -20.84 1.30
C ALA A 97 9.68 -20.43 -0.14
N THR A 98 8.46 -20.75 -0.59
CA THR A 98 7.99 -20.38 -1.94
C THR A 98 6.69 -19.58 -1.86
N ILE A 99 6.55 -18.60 -2.74
CA ILE A 99 5.32 -17.83 -2.92
C ILE A 99 5.03 -17.77 -4.41
N GLU A 100 3.89 -18.29 -4.80
CA GLU A 100 3.43 -18.35 -6.18
C GLU A 100 2.04 -17.74 -6.28
N ILE A 101 1.88 -16.76 -7.17
CA ILE A 101 0.61 -16.05 -7.38
C ILE A 101 0.32 -15.99 -8.88
N GLU A 102 -0.94 -16.26 -9.22
CA GLU A 102 -1.47 -16.22 -10.57
C GLU A 102 -2.57 -15.16 -10.67
N PHE A 103 -2.44 -14.29 -11.66
CA PHE A 103 -3.31 -13.15 -11.91
C PHE A 103 -4.10 -13.36 -13.20
N GLU A 104 -5.35 -12.92 -13.18
CA GLU A 104 -6.22 -12.82 -14.35
C GLU A 104 -6.64 -11.36 -14.54
N PHE A 105 -6.74 -10.95 -15.80
CA PHE A 105 -7.10 -9.60 -16.20
C PHE A 105 -8.50 -9.59 -16.78
N PHE A 106 -9.24 -8.52 -16.51
CA PHE A 106 -10.52 -8.30 -17.17
C PHE A 106 -10.30 -7.87 -18.62
N GLU A 107 -11.31 -8.06 -19.48
CA GLU A 107 -11.20 -7.71 -20.91
C GLU A 107 -10.90 -6.22 -21.14
N ASN A 108 -11.57 -5.33 -20.39
CA ASN A 108 -11.30 -3.89 -20.45
C ASN A 108 -9.86 -3.52 -20.04
N GLU A 109 -9.27 -4.26 -19.10
CA GLU A 109 -7.88 -4.05 -18.68
C GLU A 109 -6.91 -4.53 -19.74
N LYS A 110 -7.19 -5.68 -20.39
CA LYS A 110 -6.36 -6.21 -21.47
C LYS A 110 -6.25 -5.18 -22.60
N GLU A 111 -7.37 -4.61 -23.03
CA GLU A 111 -7.42 -3.59 -24.08
C GLU A 111 -6.54 -2.38 -23.74
N LYS A 112 -6.65 -1.84 -22.53
CA LYS A 112 -5.84 -0.70 -22.09
C LYS A 112 -4.36 -1.05 -21.90
N LEU A 113 -4.08 -2.22 -21.36
CA LEU A 113 -2.70 -2.68 -21.19
C LEU A 113 -2.00 -2.87 -22.54
N ASN A 114 -2.72 -3.22 -23.61
CA ASN A 114 -2.15 -3.30 -24.97
C ASN A 114 -1.76 -1.93 -25.54
N LEU A 115 -2.48 -0.88 -25.14
CA LEU A 115 -2.16 0.49 -25.53
C LEU A 115 -0.90 0.98 -24.81
N LEU A 116 -0.72 0.58 -23.55
CA LEU A 116 0.45 0.95 -22.73
C LEU A 116 1.69 0.11 -23.04
N ILE A 117 1.49 -1.18 -23.32
CA ILE A 117 2.53 -2.17 -23.58
C ILE A 117 2.14 -2.90 -24.88
N PRO A 118 2.62 -2.41 -26.05
CA PRO A 118 2.35 -3.04 -27.34
C PRO A 118 2.79 -4.51 -27.33
N ASP A 119 1.99 -5.38 -27.94
CA ASP A 119 2.21 -6.85 -28.03
C ASP A 119 1.97 -7.65 -26.72
N LEU A 120 1.44 -7.01 -25.67
CA LEU A 120 1.05 -7.72 -24.45
C LEU A 120 -0.13 -8.67 -24.68
N ILE A 121 -1.16 -8.24 -25.42
CA ILE A 121 -2.36 -9.06 -25.68
C ILE A 121 -2.02 -10.31 -26.49
N GLY A 122 -1.11 -10.20 -27.47
CA GLY A 122 -0.70 -11.35 -28.30
C GLY A 122 -0.18 -12.52 -27.46
N LYS A 123 0.57 -12.21 -26.40
CA LYS A 123 1.12 -13.19 -25.45
C LYS A 123 0.17 -13.56 -24.31
N LEU A 124 -0.72 -12.65 -23.91
CA LEU A 124 -1.79 -12.94 -22.96
C LEU A 124 -2.83 -13.90 -23.54
N ASN A 125 -3.12 -13.83 -24.85
CA ASN A 125 -4.13 -14.69 -25.48
C ASN A 125 -3.78 -16.19 -25.44
N GLU A 126 -2.51 -16.56 -25.35
CA GLU A 126 -2.11 -17.97 -25.18
C GLU A 126 -2.22 -18.48 -23.74
N LYS A 127 -2.19 -17.60 -22.72
CA LYS A 127 -2.15 -18.00 -21.30
C LYS A 127 -3.27 -17.45 -20.41
N SER A 128 -4.01 -16.44 -20.85
CA SER A 128 -5.05 -15.65 -20.14
C SER A 128 -4.69 -15.16 -18.73
N ARG A 129 -3.52 -15.52 -18.22
CA ARG A 129 -3.10 -15.40 -16.84
C ARG A 129 -1.61 -15.20 -16.79
N LEU A 130 -1.19 -14.35 -15.86
CA LEU A 130 0.21 -14.12 -15.56
C LEU A 130 0.56 -14.73 -14.22
N LYS A 131 1.73 -15.35 -14.14
CA LYS A 131 2.21 -16.09 -12.99
C LYS A 131 3.55 -15.55 -12.54
N GLY A 132 3.70 -15.41 -11.24
CA GLY A 132 4.97 -15.16 -10.58
C GLY A 132 5.24 -16.23 -9.53
N LYS A 133 6.51 -16.61 -9.37
CA LYS A 133 7.02 -17.51 -8.34
C LYS A 133 8.32 -16.95 -7.78
N VAL A 134 8.32 -16.76 -6.48
CA VAL A 134 9.45 -16.30 -5.69
C VAL A 134 9.89 -17.42 -4.76
N VAL A 135 11.21 -17.61 -4.65
CA VAL A 135 11.84 -18.53 -3.71
C VAL A 135 12.73 -17.74 -2.75
N ILE A 136 12.50 -17.93 -1.46
CA ILE A 136 13.22 -17.27 -0.38
C ILE A 136 14.04 -18.33 0.35
N LYS A 137 15.36 -18.18 0.38
CA LYS A 137 16.27 -19.07 1.10
C LYS A 137 16.39 -18.66 2.56
N LYS A 138 16.80 -19.61 3.41
CA LYS A 138 16.96 -19.41 4.86
C LYS A 138 17.91 -18.27 5.25
N ASN A 139 18.93 -17.99 4.43
CA ASN A 139 19.87 -16.89 4.63
C ASN A 139 19.28 -15.51 4.28
N GLY A 140 18.05 -15.46 3.75
CA GLY A 140 17.38 -14.24 3.30
C GLY A 140 17.56 -13.93 1.82
N ASP A 141 18.32 -14.76 1.08
CA ASP A 141 18.46 -14.60 -0.36
C ASP A 141 17.14 -14.88 -1.06
N VAL A 142 16.83 -14.09 -2.08
CA VAL A 142 15.59 -14.18 -2.84
C VAL A 142 15.91 -14.45 -4.30
N ASN A 143 15.34 -15.53 -4.82
CA ASN A 143 15.41 -15.91 -6.22
C ASN A 143 14.03 -15.77 -6.85
N ILE A 144 13.99 -15.14 -8.03
CA ILE A 144 12.80 -15.08 -8.87
C ILE A 144 12.93 -16.22 -9.88
N GLU A 145 12.22 -17.33 -9.67
CA GLU A 145 12.37 -18.53 -10.51
C GLU A 145 11.51 -18.48 -11.78
N MET A 146 10.30 -17.91 -11.69
CA MET A 146 9.37 -17.87 -12.81
C MET A 146 8.48 -16.65 -12.68
N VAL A 147 8.71 -15.66 -13.52
CA VAL A 147 7.87 -14.46 -13.62
C VAL A 147 7.62 -14.20 -15.08
N ASP A 148 6.35 -14.13 -15.46
CA ASP A 148 6.01 -13.71 -16.81
C ASP A 148 6.55 -12.29 -17.07
N PRO A 149 7.15 -12.01 -18.25
CA PRO A 149 7.94 -10.80 -18.50
C PRO A 149 7.23 -9.49 -18.15
N HIS A 150 5.92 -9.43 -18.39
CA HIS A 150 5.12 -8.22 -18.21
C HIS A 150 4.44 -8.12 -16.85
N LEU A 151 4.49 -9.17 -16.02
CA LEU A 151 3.89 -9.13 -14.70
C LEU A 151 4.50 -8.02 -13.85
N LYS A 152 5.81 -7.79 -14.01
CA LYS A 152 6.54 -6.75 -13.29
C LYS A 152 6.08 -5.34 -13.69
N GLU A 153 5.89 -5.09 -14.98
CA GLU A 153 5.42 -3.81 -15.51
C GLU A 153 4.02 -3.48 -14.99
N ILE A 154 3.12 -4.47 -15.00
CA ILE A 154 1.73 -4.32 -14.57
C ILE A 154 1.62 -4.05 -13.06
N LEU A 155 2.35 -4.79 -12.24
CA LEU A 155 2.29 -4.65 -10.77
C LEU A 155 2.88 -3.32 -10.26
N VAL A 156 3.52 -2.55 -11.14
CA VAL A 156 4.07 -1.23 -10.87
C VAL A 156 3.12 -0.11 -11.25
N ILE A 157 2.18 -0.34 -12.19
CA ILE A 157 1.22 0.67 -12.61
C ILE A 157 0.46 1.17 -11.38
N LEU A 158 0.65 2.46 -11.11
CA LEU A 158 0.17 3.16 -9.92
C LEU A 158 -0.60 4.40 -10.37
N ASN A 159 -1.49 4.22 -11.34
CA ASN A 159 -2.30 5.30 -11.86
C ASN A 159 -3.78 5.07 -11.48
N PRO A 160 -4.30 5.74 -10.44
CA PRO A 160 -5.72 5.64 -10.08
C PRO A 160 -6.65 6.23 -11.14
N GLU A 161 -6.13 7.01 -12.11
CA GLU A 161 -6.91 7.53 -13.25
C GLU A 161 -7.01 6.51 -14.41
N GLU A 162 -6.23 5.42 -14.37
CA GLU A 162 -6.36 4.33 -15.33
C GLU A 162 -7.33 3.27 -14.81
N GLU A 163 -8.14 2.69 -15.70
CA GLU A 163 -9.04 1.57 -15.34
C GLU A 163 -8.29 0.24 -15.14
N ILE A 164 -6.97 0.29 -14.90
CA ILE A 164 -6.14 -0.89 -14.64
C ILE A 164 -6.06 -1.08 -13.13
N GLY A 165 -6.44 -2.26 -12.66
CA GLY A 165 -6.39 -2.60 -11.24
C GLY A 165 -4.96 -2.48 -10.69
N HIS A 166 -4.80 -1.68 -9.64
CA HIS A 166 -3.55 -1.54 -8.90
C HIS A 166 -3.51 -2.52 -7.73
N MET A 167 -2.30 -2.97 -7.36
CA MET A 167 -2.08 -3.81 -6.18
C MET A 167 -1.41 -2.99 -5.08
N GLU A 168 -2.21 -2.59 -4.09
CA GLU A 168 -1.72 -1.90 -2.90
C GLU A 168 -1.84 -2.80 -1.67
N TYR A 169 -0.76 -2.90 -0.90
CA TYR A 169 -0.72 -3.66 0.34
C TYR A 169 -0.68 -2.71 1.53
N PHE A 170 -1.64 -2.88 2.44
CA PHE A 170 -1.66 -2.22 3.75
C PHE A 170 -1.25 -3.23 4.82
N PRO A 171 -0.18 -2.96 5.61
CA PRO A 171 0.29 -3.91 6.61
C PRO A 171 -0.77 -4.15 7.70
N PRO A 172 -0.79 -5.36 8.30
CA PRO A 172 -1.74 -5.72 9.36
C PRO A 172 -1.52 -4.92 10.65
N HIS A 173 -0.35 -4.28 10.81
CA HIS A 173 -0.09 -3.33 11.88
C HIS A 173 -0.81 -2.00 11.58
N ARG A 174 -2.15 -2.00 11.65
CA ARG A 174 -2.99 -0.79 11.53
C ARG A 174 -2.84 0.19 12.71
N ARG A 175 -1.75 0.09 13.47
CA ARG A 175 -1.33 1.16 14.37
C ARG A 175 -0.40 2.06 13.58
N MET A 176 -1.01 2.87 12.72
CA MET A 176 -0.33 4.07 12.24
C MET A 176 -0.02 4.86 13.50
N SER A 177 1.25 4.97 13.86
CA SER A 177 1.62 5.71 15.06
C SER A 177 1.27 7.17 14.82
N PRO A 178 0.60 7.86 15.77
CA PRO A 178 0.39 9.29 15.67
C PRO A 178 1.71 9.96 15.32
N GLN A 179 1.77 10.65 14.19
CA GLN A 179 2.99 11.32 13.76
C GLN A 179 2.84 12.81 13.96
N ILE A 180 3.77 13.36 14.74
CA ILE A 180 3.86 14.78 15.02
C ILE A 180 4.47 15.45 13.79
N VAL A 181 3.70 16.32 13.14
CA VAL A 181 4.25 17.21 12.12
C VAL A 181 4.84 18.42 12.84
N GLN A 182 6.17 18.55 12.81
CA GLN A 182 6.91 19.67 13.43
C GLN A 182 7.39 20.68 12.39
N ASN A 183 8.08 20.21 11.35
CA ASN A 183 8.65 21.06 10.31
C ASN A 183 7.98 20.78 8.95
N VAL A 184 7.35 21.80 8.38
CA VAL A 184 6.72 21.74 7.06
C VAL A 184 7.65 22.38 6.03
N GLN A 185 8.07 21.61 5.03
CA GLN A 185 8.95 22.08 3.95
C GLN A 185 8.15 22.38 2.68
N ILE A 186 7.97 23.66 2.36
CA ILE A 186 7.10 24.10 1.25
C ILE A 186 7.72 23.83 -0.13
N ASN A 187 9.06 23.70 -0.22
CA ASN A 187 9.80 23.53 -1.48
C ASN A 187 10.34 22.11 -1.70
N LYS A 188 9.59 21.07 -1.32
CA LYS A 188 9.99 19.69 -1.70
C LYS A 188 9.73 19.48 -3.19
N ASN A 189 10.75 19.04 -3.93
CA ASN A 189 10.65 18.72 -5.34
C ASN A 189 9.53 17.67 -5.57
N ASP A 190 8.62 17.90 -6.54
CA ASP A 190 7.41 17.07 -6.72
C ASP A 190 7.72 15.59 -6.92
N GLN A 191 8.84 15.29 -7.56
CA GLN A 191 9.31 13.91 -7.70
C GLN A 191 9.63 13.30 -6.33
N GLN A 192 10.39 14.00 -5.47
CA GLN A 192 10.75 13.53 -4.13
C GLN A 192 9.51 13.25 -3.25
N ARG A 193 8.44 14.04 -3.41
CA ARG A 193 7.15 13.79 -2.77
C ARG A 193 6.48 12.51 -3.27
N LYS A 194 6.50 12.26 -4.58
CA LYS A 194 6.00 10.99 -5.16
C LYS A 194 6.80 9.80 -4.65
N TRP A 195 8.13 9.93 -4.51
CA TRP A 195 8.97 8.91 -3.91
C TRP A 195 8.52 8.60 -2.47
N GLU A 196 8.45 9.59 -1.58
CA GLU A 196 8.07 9.36 -0.17
C GLU A 196 6.70 8.66 -0.04
N LYS A 197 5.70 9.03 -0.85
CA LYS A 197 4.33 8.46 -0.83
C LYS A 197 4.28 6.98 -1.20
N ILE A 198 5.14 6.58 -2.12
CA ILE A 198 5.16 5.23 -2.71
C ILE A 198 5.96 4.25 -1.85
N PHE A 199 7.04 4.71 -1.20
CA PHE A 199 8.03 3.82 -0.57
C PHE A 199 7.82 3.52 0.90
N GLN A 200 7.03 4.33 1.62
CA GLN A 200 6.88 4.20 3.06
C GLN A 200 5.40 4.12 3.46
N PRO A 201 4.77 2.93 3.36
CA PRO A 201 3.38 2.75 3.79
C PRO A 201 3.16 3.18 5.25
N GLU A 202 4.17 3.01 6.11
CA GLU A 202 4.16 3.42 7.52
C GLU A 202 4.07 4.96 7.72
N THR A 203 4.51 5.76 6.74
CA THR A 203 4.52 7.23 6.84
C THR A 203 3.45 7.90 5.98
N LYS A 204 2.60 7.13 5.28
CA LYS A 204 1.53 7.68 4.42
C LYS A 204 0.63 8.67 5.16
N PHE A 205 0.23 8.37 6.40
CA PHE A 205 -0.63 9.25 7.18
C PHE A 205 0.07 10.57 7.57
N SER A 206 1.33 10.47 7.98
CA SER A 206 2.18 11.64 8.27
C SER A 206 2.36 12.52 7.03
N GLN A 207 2.53 11.91 5.86
CA GLN A 207 2.63 12.65 4.60
C GLN A 207 1.32 13.30 4.18
N ILE A 208 0.18 12.64 4.42
CA ILE A 208 -1.15 13.25 4.23
C ILE A 208 -1.28 14.47 5.15
N LYS A 209 -0.96 14.33 6.44
CA LYS A 209 -0.95 15.44 7.40
C LYS A 209 -0.03 16.58 6.97
N MET A 210 1.20 16.27 6.55
CA MET A 210 2.16 17.26 6.05
C MET A 210 1.63 17.96 4.80
N THR A 211 1.02 17.23 3.87
CA THR A 211 0.40 17.81 2.67
C THR A 211 -0.75 18.74 3.04
N ILE A 212 -1.61 18.35 3.98
CA ILE A 212 -2.71 19.17 4.48
C ILE A 212 -2.19 20.42 5.20
N ALA A 213 -1.11 20.31 5.97
CA ALA A 213 -0.47 21.45 6.63
C ALA A 213 0.18 22.41 5.63
N GLU A 214 0.87 21.91 4.60
CA GLU A 214 1.38 22.74 3.49
C GLU A 214 0.26 23.50 2.79
N MET A 215 -0.84 22.81 2.46
CA MET A 215 -2.02 23.43 1.86
C MET A 215 -2.60 24.52 2.76
N ALA A 216 -2.62 24.31 4.08
CA ALA A 216 -3.09 25.32 5.03
C ALA A 216 -2.17 26.55 5.09
N ILE A 217 -0.85 26.35 5.03
CA ILE A 217 0.11 27.46 4.94
C ILE A 217 -0.07 28.23 3.63
N LEU A 218 -0.22 27.53 2.50
CA LEU A 218 -0.48 28.17 1.22
C LEU A 218 -1.81 28.94 1.24
N ASP A 219 -2.88 28.35 1.79
CA ASP A 219 -4.20 28.98 1.95
C ASP A 219 -4.13 30.26 2.82
N SER A 220 -3.24 30.31 3.81
CA SER A 220 -3.07 31.51 4.66
C SER A 220 -2.57 32.75 3.89
N GLY A 221 -1.98 32.54 2.70
CA GLY A 221 -1.60 33.60 1.76
C GLY A 221 -2.74 34.10 0.87
N PHE A 222 -3.90 33.44 0.87
CA PHE A 222 -5.06 33.80 0.04
C PHE A 222 -6.19 34.42 0.89
N ILE A 223 -6.89 35.40 0.32
CA ILE A 223 -8.03 36.10 0.97
C ILE A 223 -9.23 35.14 1.20
N LYS A 224 -9.30 34.04 0.46
CA LYS A 224 -10.34 33.01 0.57
C LYS A 224 -9.68 31.62 0.54
N SER A 225 -9.98 30.79 1.54
CA SER A 225 -9.41 29.43 1.63
C SER A 225 -9.99 28.52 0.54
N VAL A 226 -9.19 28.20 -0.48
CA VAL A 226 -9.62 27.34 -1.60
C VAL A 226 -9.38 25.87 -1.25
N TYR A 227 -8.24 25.57 -0.62
CA TYR A 227 -7.85 24.19 -0.33
C TYR A 227 -8.55 23.63 0.92
N MET A 228 -8.62 24.42 2.00
CA MET A 228 -9.23 23.98 3.26
C MET A 228 -10.75 23.82 3.16
N SER A 229 -11.42 24.61 2.33
CA SER A 229 -12.85 24.45 2.09
C SER A 229 -13.16 23.16 1.33
N GLY A 230 -12.38 22.85 0.29
CA GLY A 230 -12.48 21.58 -0.44
C GLY A 230 -12.22 20.36 0.45
N LEU A 231 -11.15 20.40 1.26
CA LEU A 231 -10.81 19.33 2.21
C LEU A 231 -11.92 19.07 3.24
N ARG A 232 -12.56 20.12 3.77
CA ARG A 232 -13.70 19.99 4.70
C ARG A 232 -14.90 19.32 4.06
N ASN A 233 -15.22 19.69 2.82
CA ASN A 233 -16.33 19.09 2.08
C ASN A 233 -16.10 17.60 1.83
N ILE A 234 -14.93 17.24 1.30
CA ILE A 234 -14.55 15.83 1.09
C ILE A 234 -14.62 15.07 2.42
N PHE A 235 -14.09 15.63 3.50
CA PHE A 235 -14.12 14.98 4.80
C PHE A 235 -15.55 14.72 5.32
N GLN A 236 -16.46 15.68 5.12
CA GLN A 236 -17.88 15.52 5.48
C GLN A 236 -18.59 14.46 4.64
N ASP A 237 -18.23 14.30 3.37
CA ASP A 237 -18.78 13.24 2.52
C ASP A 237 -18.39 11.84 3.02
N PHE A 238 -17.18 11.69 3.61
CA PHE A 238 -16.68 10.41 4.12
C PHE A 238 -17.10 10.11 5.57
N PHE A 239 -17.24 11.12 6.43
CA PHE A 239 -17.52 10.93 7.85
C PHE A 239 -18.83 11.60 8.28
N ILE A 240 -19.88 10.79 8.31
CA ILE A 240 -21.17 11.18 8.91
C ILE A 240 -20.95 11.49 10.40
N ASP A 241 -21.47 12.66 10.84
CA ASP A 241 -21.39 13.19 12.21
C ASP A 241 -20.00 13.61 12.72
N LYS A 242 -19.04 13.89 11.83
CA LYS A 242 -17.73 14.44 12.21
C LYS A 242 -17.41 15.69 11.40
N GLU A 243 -16.79 16.67 12.06
CA GLU A 243 -16.47 17.95 11.42
C GLU A 243 -14.98 18.22 11.56
N PHE A 244 -14.26 18.17 10.43
CA PHE A 244 -12.85 18.57 10.38
C PHE A 244 -12.73 20.09 10.56
N LYS A 245 -12.13 20.51 11.67
CA LYS A 245 -12.01 21.94 12.02
C LYS A 245 -10.89 22.65 11.25
N GLY A 246 -10.06 21.90 10.52
CA GLY A 246 -8.94 22.42 9.73
C GLY A 246 -7.62 22.10 10.41
N VAL A 247 -6.65 22.98 10.21
CA VAL A 247 -5.28 22.80 10.69
C VAL A 247 -4.95 23.94 11.65
N ILE A 248 -4.44 23.61 12.84
CA ILE A 248 -4.02 24.59 13.85
C ILE A 248 -2.53 24.40 14.13
N TYR A 249 -1.76 25.48 14.05
CA TYR A 249 -0.37 25.47 14.51
C TYR A 249 -0.29 25.95 15.95
N ASN A 250 0.22 25.10 16.83
CA ASN A 250 0.39 25.43 18.24
C ASN A 250 1.73 26.13 18.47
N ASN A 251 1.70 27.46 18.57
CA ASN A 251 2.90 28.30 18.77
C ASN A 251 3.72 27.97 20.04
N LYS A 252 3.14 27.26 21.02
CA LYS A 252 3.83 26.92 22.28
C LYS A 252 4.58 25.59 22.19
N THR A 253 4.03 24.62 21.46
CA THR A 253 4.60 23.27 21.32
C THR A 253 5.34 23.08 19.99
N GLY A 254 5.10 23.95 19.01
CA GLY A 254 5.63 23.83 17.66
C GLY A 254 4.98 22.72 16.83
N ILE A 255 3.81 22.23 17.27
CA ILE A 255 3.13 21.07 16.69
C ILE A 255 1.94 21.53 15.86
N TRP A 256 1.76 20.90 14.70
CA TRP A 256 0.55 21.02 13.89
C TRP A 256 -0.51 20.02 14.37
N GLU A 257 -1.68 20.53 14.73
CA GLU A 257 -2.84 19.79 15.21
C GLU A 257 -3.93 19.77 14.12
N PHE A 258 -4.61 18.63 13.98
CA PHE A 258 -5.62 18.38 12.96
C PHE A 258 -6.97 18.07 13.63
N PRO A 259 -7.59 19.04 14.32
CA PRO A 259 -8.77 18.80 15.15
C PRO A 259 -9.99 18.36 14.33
N VAL A 260 -10.64 17.32 14.82
CA VAL A 260 -11.90 16.78 14.31
C VAL A 260 -12.90 16.78 15.45
N LYS A 261 -13.99 17.53 15.28
CA LYS A 261 -15.11 17.50 16.22
C LYS A 261 -15.90 16.22 15.98
N THR A 262 -15.98 15.40 17.01
CA THR A 262 -16.86 14.22 17.08
C THR A 262 -18.09 14.54 17.92
N ILE A 263 -18.99 13.56 18.07
CA ILE A 263 -20.21 13.69 18.90
C ILE A 263 -19.85 14.01 20.36
N ASN A 264 -18.73 13.49 20.88
CA ASN A 264 -18.40 13.56 22.30
C ASN A 264 -17.24 14.51 22.61
N ASP A 265 -16.27 14.67 21.72
CA ASP A 265 -15.06 15.45 21.97
C ASP A 265 -14.40 15.97 20.68
N ILE A 266 -13.45 16.89 20.82
CA ILE A 266 -12.53 17.30 19.76
C ILE A 266 -11.27 16.46 19.90
N VAL A 267 -11.01 15.62 18.91
CA VAL A 267 -9.83 14.74 18.87
C VAL A 267 -8.96 15.09 17.67
N ASP A 268 -7.68 14.74 17.71
CA ASP A 268 -6.85 14.84 16.51
C ASP A 268 -7.30 13.80 15.47
N ILE A 269 -7.09 14.08 14.19
CA ILE A 269 -7.43 13.17 13.08
C ILE A 269 -6.76 11.78 13.24
N ASP A 270 -5.60 11.68 13.91
CA ASP A 270 -4.94 10.40 14.26
C ASP A 270 -5.83 9.53 15.16
N ASP A 271 -6.57 10.15 16.07
CA ASP A 271 -7.35 9.48 17.10
C ASP A 271 -8.74 9.03 16.62
N LEU A 272 -9.10 9.35 15.38
CA LEU A 272 -10.35 8.89 14.76
C LEU A 272 -10.45 7.37 14.66
N ILE A 273 -9.32 6.67 14.53
CA ILE A 273 -9.27 5.20 14.52
C ILE A 273 -9.73 4.64 15.88
N ASN A 274 -9.45 5.35 16.97
CA ASN A 274 -9.83 4.98 18.33
C ASN A 274 -11.27 5.39 18.69
N CYS A 275 -11.90 6.24 17.88
CA CYS A 275 -13.27 6.74 18.10
C CYS A 275 -14.36 5.82 17.54
N PHE A 276 -14.01 4.64 17.01
CA PHE A 276 -14.99 3.57 16.77
C PHE A 276 -15.50 3.05 18.12
N ASN A 277 -16.51 3.70 18.66
CA ASN A 277 -17.20 3.26 19.86
C ASN A 277 -18.17 2.12 19.49
N PRO A 278 -17.98 0.87 19.97
CA PRO A 278 -18.96 -0.18 19.83
C PRO A 278 -20.07 0.07 20.86
N LYS A 279 -20.91 1.09 20.64
CA LYS A 279 -22.14 1.27 21.40
C LYS A 279 -23.32 0.93 20.52
N ASN A 280 -23.54 -0.38 20.38
CA ASN A 280 -24.85 -1.06 20.39
C ASN A 280 -24.65 -2.58 20.22
N PRO A 281 -24.45 -3.35 21.31
CA PRO A 281 -24.52 -4.81 21.27
C PRO A 281 -25.98 -5.27 21.36
N GLY A 282 -26.80 -4.88 20.39
CA GLY A 282 -28.20 -5.27 20.32
C GLY A 282 -28.82 -4.73 19.05
N GLN A 283 -29.42 -5.61 18.25
CA GLN A 283 -30.02 -5.35 16.93
C GLN A 283 -29.02 -5.27 15.77
N ASN A 284 -28.49 -6.43 15.39
CA ASN A 284 -28.54 -6.91 14.00
C ASN A 284 -28.15 -8.39 14.00
N SER A 285 -29.15 -9.24 14.25
CA SER A 285 -29.09 -10.67 13.95
C SER A 285 -29.05 -10.86 12.43
N PHE A 286 -27.85 -11.03 11.87
CA PHE A 286 -27.72 -11.66 10.56
C PHE A 286 -27.67 -13.19 10.76
N PRO A 287 -28.37 -13.98 9.93
CA PRO A 287 -28.48 -15.40 10.13
C PRO A 287 -27.13 -16.06 9.85
N VAL A 288 -26.63 -16.76 10.86
CA VAL A 288 -25.54 -17.73 10.69
C VAL A 288 -26.16 -18.97 10.06
N LEU A 289 -25.84 -19.23 8.80
CA LEU A 289 -26.03 -20.56 8.22
C LEU A 289 -24.82 -21.41 8.63
N THR A 290 -25.11 -22.40 9.47
CA THR A 290 -24.28 -23.56 9.78
C THR A 290 -23.85 -24.33 8.54
#